data_AF-A0AAJ1UKQ3-F1
#
_entry.id   AF-A0AAJ1UKQ3-F1
#
_cell.length_a   1.000
_cell.length_b   1.000
_cell.length_c   1.000
_cell.angle_alpha   90.00
_cell.angle_beta   90.00
_cell.angle_gamma   90.00
#
_symmetry.space_group_name_H-M   'P 1'
#
loop_
_entity.id
_entity.type
_entity.pdbx_description
1 polymer ?
#
loop_
_entity_poly.entity_id
_entity_poly.type
_entity_poly.pdbx_seq_one_letter_code
_entity_poly.pdbx_strand_id
1 'polypeptide(L)' 'MIAAITYPLAQRAAVAAKAAATAATGMGFDPNLVAAAADVAARAVLERRASAGRAIADVRKNLRRMMRAQGGAA' A
#
# COMPACT_ATOMS: atom_id res chain seq x y z
N MET A 1 15.79 8.82 -1.47
CA MET A 1 16.15 7.41 -1.25
C MET A 1 14.90 6.59 -0.88
N ILE A 2 13.94 6.46 -1.82
CA ILE A 2 12.66 5.74 -1.60
C ILE A 2 12.69 4.36 -2.28
N ALA A 3 13.41 4.22 -3.40
CA ALA A 3 13.49 2.97 -4.16
C ALA A 3 14.06 1.78 -3.35
N ALA A 4 15.03 2.03 -2.47
CA ALA A 4 15.67 0.97 -1.67
C ALA A 4 14.77 0.41 -0.55
N ILE A 5 13.77 1.17 -0.08
CA ILE A 5 12.82 0.70 0.95
C ILE A 5 11.68 -0.10 0.29
N THR A 6 11.34 0.24 -0.95
CA THR A 6 10.28 -0.45 -1.71
C THR A 6 10.70 -1.85 -2.16
N TYR A 7 11.97 -2.03 -2.53
CA TYR A 7 12.51 -3.30 -3.03
C TYR A 7 12.37 -4.49 -2.05
N PRO A 8 12.81 -4.40 -0.77
CA PRO A 8 12.67 -5.51 0.18
C PRO A 8 11.20 -5.82 0.50
N LEU A 9 10.31 -4.82 0.40
CA LEU A 9 8.90 -5.00 0.67
C LEU A 9 8.15 -5.69 -0.48
N ALA A 10 8.49 -5.34 -1.73
CA ALA A 10 7.97 -6.02 -2.92
C ALA A 10 8.40 -7.49 -2.95
N GLN A 11 9.64 -7.78 -2.57
CA GLN A 11 10.16 -9.15 -2.51
C GLN A 11 9.47 -9.98 -1.41
N ARG A 12 9.24 -9.39 -0.23
CA ARG A 12 8.45 -10.05 0.84
C ARG A 12 7.00 -10.31 0.42
N ALA A 13 6.37 -9.37 -0.27
CA ALA A 13 5.01 -9.56 -0.79
C ALA A 13 4.95 -10.67 -1.85
N ALA A 14 5.94 -10.76 -2.74
CA ALA A 14 6.02 -11.81 -3.75
C ALA A 14 6.20 -13.21 -3.12
N VAL A 15 7.05 -13.33 -2.08
CA VAL A 15 7.23 -14.59 -1.33
C VAL A 15 5.94 -14.99 -0.61
N ALA A 16 5.27 -14.04 0.05
CA ALA A 16 3.99 -14.30 0.72
C ALA A 16 2.89 -14.72 -0.29
N ALA A 17 2.82 -14.07 -1.45
CA ALA A 17 1.89 -14.43 -2.52
C ALA A 17 2.17 -15.85 -3.05
N LYS A 18 3.44 -16.22 -3.24
CA LYS A 18 3.82 -17.57 -3.69
C LYS A 18 3.48 -18.64 -2.64
N ALA A 19 3.67 -18.35 -1.35
CA ALA A 19 3.30 -19.25 -0.26
C ALA A 19 1.77 -19.43 -0.18
N ALA A 20 1.01 -18.34 -0.26
CA ALA A 20 -0.46 -18.38 -0.29
C ALA A 20 -0.98 -19.13 -1.52
N ALA A 21 -0.36 -18.95 -2.69
CA ALA A 21 -0.75 -19.67 -3.89
C ALA A 21 -0.51 -21.17 -3.79
N THR A 22 0.66 -21.57 -3.26
CA THR A 22 0.98 -22.98 -3.01
C THR A 22 -0.01 -23.62 -2.03
N ALA A 23 -0.36 -22.90 -0.95
CA ALA A 23 -1.32 -23.37 0.03
C ALA A 23 -2.74 -23.50 -0.56
N ALA A 24 -3.18 -22.52 -1.35
CA ALA A 24 -4.50 -22.54 -1.98
C ALA A 24 -4.62 -23.66 -3.02
N THR A 25 -3.58 -23.88 -3.84
CA THR A 25 -3.54 -25.03 -4.77
C THR A 25 -3.53 -26.36 -4.00
N GLY A 26 -2.80 -26.46 -2.89
CA GLY A 26 -2.81 -27.65 -2.02
C GLY A 26 -4.16 -27.91 -1.34
N MET A 27 -5.00 -26.89 -1.21
CA MET A 27 -6.38 -26.98 -0.73
C MET A 27 -7.40 -27.28 -1.85
N GLY A 28 -6.95 -27.40 -3.10
CA GLY A 28 -7.80 -27.70 -4.26
C GLY A 28 -8.47 -26.48 -4.89
N PHE A 29 -8.05 -25.26 -4.55
CA PHE A 29 -8.53 -24.06 -5.25
C PHE A 29 -7.93 -23.96 -6.65
N ASP A 30 -8.73 -23.49 -7.60
CA ASP A 30 -8.29 -23.27 -8.97
C ASP A 30 -7.17 -22.21 -9.02
N PRO A 31 -6.01 -22.50 -9.63
CA PRO A 31 -4.89 -21.57 -9.70
C PRO A 31 -5.23 -20.21 -10.33
N ASN A 32 -6.18 -20.15 -11.27
CA ASN A 32 -6.60 -18.89 -11.89
C ASN A 32 -7.40 -18.02 -10.91
N LEU A 33 -8.23 -18.63 -10.06
CA LEU A 33 -8.97 -17.90 -9.02
C LEU A 33 -8.02 -17.34 -7.95
N VAL A 34 -6.98 -18.11 -7.61
CA VAL A 34 -5.94 -17.69 -6.66
C VAL A 34 -5.13 -16.51 -7.21
N ALA A 35 -4.77 -16.54 -8.49
CA ALA A 35 -4.09 -15.42 -9.15
C ALA A 35 -4.97 -14.16 -9.18
N ALA A 36 -6.24 -14.30 -9.56
CA ALA A 36 -7.20 -13.19 -9.56
C ALA A 36 -7.40 -12.59 -8.16
N ALA A 37 -7.49 -13.43 -7.12
CA ALA A 37 -7.59 -12.99 -5.74
C ALA A 37 -6.33 -12.24 -5.27
N ALA A 38 -5.15 -12.71 -5.67
CA ALA A 38 -3.88 -12.05 -5.38
C ALA A 38 -3.78 -10.67 -6.04
N ASP A 39 -4.24 -10.53 -7.29
CA ASP A 39 -4.29 -9.25 -8.01
C ASP A 39 -5.26 -8.26 -7.36
N VAL A 40 -6.45 -8.73 -6.95
CA VAL A 40 -7.43 -7.91 -6.22
C VAL A 40 -6.86 -7.44 -4.88
N ALA A 41 -6.20 -8.33 -4.14
CA ALA A 41 -5.55 -7.99 -2.87
C ALA A 41 -4.40 -6.98 -3.07
N ALA A 42 -3.57 -7.16 -4.10
CA ALA A 42 -2.50 -6.22 -4.44
C ALA A 42 -3.06 -4.83 -4.77
N ARG A 43 -4.16 -4.77 -5.54
CA ARG A 43 -4.84 -3.51 -5.89
C ARG A 43 -5.44 -2.82 -4.67
N ALA A 44 -6.08 -3.57 -3.78
CA ALA A 44 -6.60 -3.03 -2.51
C ALA A 44 -5.49 -2.45 -1.62
N VAL A 45 -4.32 -3.09 -1.56
CA VAL A 45 -3.15 -2.56 -0.84
C VAL A 45 -2.65 -1.26 -1.46
N LEU A 46 -2.59 -1.17 -2.79
CA LEU A 46 -2.19 0.04 -3.50
C LEU A 46 -3.18 1.19 -3.30
N GLU A 47 -4.49 0.92 -3.38
CA GLU A 47 -5.54 1.91 -3.11
C GLU A 47 -5.49 2.42 -1.67
N ARG A 48 -5.27 1.52 -0.70
CA ARG A 48 -5.11 1.90 0.72
C ARG A 48 -3.85 2.73 0.96
N ARG A 49 -2.79 2.53 0.19
CA ARG A 49 -1.60 3.40 0.21
C ARG A 49 -1.89 4.77 -0.40
N ALA A 50 -2.62 4.82 -1.50
CA ALA A 50 -3.01 6.08 -2.12
C ALA A 50 -3.89 6.92 -1.17
N SER A 51 -4.84 6.29 -0.46
CA SER A 51 -5.67 6.97 0.52
C SER A 51 -4.87 7.44 1.74
N ALA A 52 -3.97 6.61 2.29
CA ALA A 52 -3.07 7.02 3.36
C ALA A 52 -2.14 8.17 2.95
N GLY A 53 -1.61 8.14 1.73
CA GLY A 53 -0.81 9.22 1.15
C GLY A 53 -1.59 10.52 1.03
N ARG A 54 -2.86 10.46 0.59
CA ARG A 54 -3.77 11.63 0.58
C ARG A 54 -4.02 12.17 1.98
N ALA A 55 -4.31 11.32 2.96
CA ALA A 55 -4.54 11.75 4.34
C ALA A 55 -3.32 12.47 4.94
N ILE A 56 -2.11 11.96 4.71
CA ILE A 56 -0.86 12.62 5.13
C ILE A 56 -0.68 13.96 4.42
N ALA A 57 -0.98 14.03 3.12
CA ALA A 57 -0.90 15.27 2.34
C ALA A 57 -1.89 16.33 2.85
N ASP A 58 -3.10 15.92 3.20
CA ASP A 58 -4.13 16.82 3.77
C ASP A 58 -3.74 17.32 5.15
N VAL A 59 -3.24 16.44 6.03
CA VAL A 59 -2.70 16.85 7.35
C VAL A 59 -1.57 17.86 7.16
N ARG A 60 -0.62 17.60 6.26
CA ARG A 60 0.49 18.52 5.96
C ARG A 60 0.00 19.87 5.41
N LYS A 61 -1.02 19.87 4.56
CA LYS A 61 -1.63 21.09 4.00
C LYS A 61 -2.30 21.93 5.09
N ASN A 62 -3.05 21.28 5.98
CA ASN A 62 -3.70 21.94 7.13
C ASN A 62 -2.67 22.50 8.10
N LEU A 63 -1.60 21.75 8.40
CA LEU A 63 -0.51 22.21 9.25
C LEU A 63 0.16 23.48 8.68
N ARG A 64 0.44 23.49 7.36
CA ARG A 64 0.99 24.67 6.68
C ARG A 64 0.05 25.88 6.71
N ARG A 65 -1.27 25.66 6.58
CA ARG A 65 -2.25 26.74 6.74
C ARG A 65 -2.25 27.31 8.15
N MET A 66 -2.23 26.46 9.17
CA MET A 66 -2.16 26.91 10.57
C MET A 66 -0.87 27.68 10.87
N MET A 67 0.29 27.21 10.40
CA MET A 67 1.55 27.94 10.56
C MET A 67 1.53 29.32 9.89
N ARG A 68 0.89 29.45 8.72
CA ARG A 68 0.72 30.74 8.05
C ARG A 68 -0.27 31.66 8.77
N ALA A 69 -1.34 31.10 9.34
CA ALA A 69 -2.27 31.85 10.17
C ALA A 69 -1.63 32.32 11.48
N GLN A 70 -0.71 31.54 12.05
CA GLN A 70 0.05 31.92 13.25
C GLN A 70 1.20 32.89 12.94
N GLY A 71 1.77 32.86 11.73
CA GLY A 71 2.84 33.78 11.29
C GLY A 71 2.35 35.04 10.56
N GLY A 72 1.03 35.29 10.50
CA GLY A 72 0.42 36.47 9.87
C GLY A 72 -0.08 37.52 10.86
N ALA A 73 0.28 37.39 12.13
CA ALA A 73 0.03 38.38 13.18
C ALA A 73 1.37 38.83 13.78
N ALA A 74 2.18 39.50 12.97
CA ALA A 74 3.27 40.37 13.40
C ALA A 74 3.63 41.32 12.24
#